data_AF-A0A8D5JIG4-F1
#
_entry.id   AF-A0A8D5JIG4-F1
#
_cell.length_a   1.000
_cell.length_b   1.000
_cell.length_c   1.000
_cell.angle_alpha   90.00
_cell.angle_beta   90.00
_cell.angle_gamma   90.00
#
_symmetry.space_group_name_H-M   'P 1'
#
loop_
_entity.id
_entity.type
_entity.pdbx_description
1 polymer ?
#
loop_
_entity_poly.entity_id
_entity_poly.type
_entity_poly.pdbx_seq_one_letter_code
_entity_poly.pdbx_strand_id
1 'polypeptide(L)'
;MSTSHFRTLPVILAASLCLYAGCTTSTQNKNRIELEERVQRPALQPSPPPVSLAKIANPAALVMMDNTMEPNVVNSAEKMMFYPYPEEIRQQFQTESYNHLEENSFILTTNDPLSTFSIDVDTASYSNIRRFIQSGHLPPVGAVRVEEMINYFTYDYPEPDSGLFSITAEAGPCPWKQENRLVRIGIKAKDMNTATLPPSNLVFLIDVSGSMDRENKLGLVKKSLSLLVDQLDKDDRVAIVVYAGSDRVVLPPTPCDRKKVIKKAINTLTSGGATHGSKGILTAYELAARSFLPGGNNRVILASDGDFNVGVTSRGELERLISEKRASGIFLTTLGFGMGNFHDDTMEILADKGNGNYSYIDSLLEAKKVLVKERAGTLFTLASDVKIQVEFNPAAVGAYRLIGYENRILNDEDFNDDRKDAGEIGAGHRVTALYEIIPAGSKTLPSVDPLKYRKTTPLLKENLSKELLTVKLRFKPLHSRTSRLIDHVLTREQPASQPSTDFRFTSAVAGFGLLLKHSEYGAHLDYRTLIDLARSGKGEDREGYRSEFIRLLEMSEMITPTPGEKK
;
A
#
# COMPACT_ATOMS: atom_id res chain seq x y z
N MET A 1 6.61 28.97 -78.57
CA MET A 1 6.10 30.27 -78.09
C MET A 1 5.92 30.19 -76.59
N SER A 2 6.64 31.05 -75.85
CA SER A 2 6.48 31.46 -74.44
C SER A 2 6.46 30.36 -73.35
N THR A 3 7.58 29.92 -72.77
CA THR A 3 8.46 30.51 -71.71
C THR A 3 7.87 30.57 -70.30
N SER A 4 8.29 29.60 -69.47
CA SER A 4 8.46 29.65 -68.01
C SER A 4 9.90 30.05 -67.69
N HIS A 5 10.17 31.01 -66.79
CA HIS A 5 11.52 31.22 -66.26
C HIS A 5 11.56 31.74 -64.80
N PHE A 6 12.54 31.16 -64.09
CA PHE A 6 13.06 31.41 -62.74
C PHE A 6 13.70 32.79 -62.55
N ARG A 7 13.79 33.25 -61.28
CA ARG A 7 14.85 34.09 -60.65
C ARG A 7 14.62 34.03 -59.12
N THR A 8 15.47 33.59 -58.18
CA THR A 8 16.87 33.84 -57.74
C THR A 8 17.19 35.22 -57.11
N LEU A 9 17.43 35.18 -55.77
CA LEU A 9 18.33 35.97 -54.88
C LEU A 9 18.05 37.47 -54.59
N PRO A 10 18.60 38.11 -53.50
CA PRO A 10 19.63 37.66 -52.54
C PRO A 10 19.42 37.96 -51.03
N VAL A 11 20.37 37.44 -50.24
CA VAL A 11 20.77 37.70 -48.84
C VAL A 11 21.37 39.11 -48.66
N ILE A 12 21.03 39.85 -47.60
CA ILE A 12 21.93 40.83 -46.93
C ILE A 12 21.71 40.82 -45.40
N LEU A 13 22.83 40.69 -44.68
CA LEU A 13 23.08 40.80 -43.24
C LEU A 13 23.07 42.27 -42.80
N ALA A 14 22.48 42.62 -41.64
CA ALA A 14 22.86 43.84 -40.91
C ALA A 14 22.58 43.72 -39.41
N ALA A 15 23.65 43.88 -38.63
CA ALA A 15 23.67 43.96 -37.18
C ALA A 15 23.06 45.28 -36.67
N SER A 16 22.51 45.29 -35.46
CA SER A 16 22.29 46.53 -34.70
C SER A 16 22.40 46.27 -33.20
N LEU A 17 23.54 46.71 -32.68
CA LEU A 17 23.86 46.94 -31.28
C LEU A 17 23.34 48.34 -30.93
N CYS A 18 22.52 48.50 -29.90
CA CYS A 18 22.26 49.82 -29.30
C CYS A 18 22.21 49.71 -27.77
N LEU A 19 23.27 50.23 -27.15
CA LEU A 19 23.32 50.69 -25.77
C LEU A 19 22.42 51.92 -25.61
N TYR A 20 21.68 52.00 -24.49
CA TYR A 20 21.32 53.27 -23.88
C TYR A 20 21.52 53.18 -22.36
N ALA A 21 22.39 54.05 -21.87
CA ALA A 21 22.58 54.38 -20.47
C ALA A 21 21.78 55.65 -20.12
N GLY A 22 21.41 55.81 -18.85
CA GLY A 22 20.89 57.06 -18.27
C GLY A 22 19.94 56.83 -17.10
N CYS A 23 20.46 56.79 -15.87
CA CYS A 23 20.34 57.84 -14.83
C CYS A 23 19.05 57.77 -14.00
N THR A 24 19.07 57.18 -12.79
CA THR A 24 19.30 57.83 -11.48
C THR A 24 18.25 58.87 -11.07
N THR A 25 17.44 58.53 -10.07
CA THR A 25 17.32 59.21 -8.76
C THR A 25 16.08 58.69 -8.02
N SER A 26 16.28 58.19 -6.79
CA SER A 26 15.22 58.10 -5.79
C SER A 26 15.88 58.10 -4.43
N THR A 27 15.83 59.26 -3.81
CA THR A 27 16.39 59.58 -2.51
C THR A 27 15.47 59.04 -1.42
N GLN A 28 16.09 58.32 -0.49
CA GLN A 28 15.73 58.10 0.91
C GLN A 28 14.34 58.57 1.39
N ASN A 29 13.58 57.64 1.95
CA ASN A 29 12.92 57.94 3.22
C ASN A 29 13.17 56.81 4.23
N LYS A 30 13.73 57.23 5.36
CA LYS A 30 14.11 56.42 6.52
C LYS A 30 12.86 56.00 7.28
N ASN A 31 12.79 54.73 7.64
CA ASN A 31 12.30 54.22 8.93
C ASN A 31 12.14 52.69 8.81
N ARG A 32 13.25 51.97 9.00
CA ARG A 32 13.22 50.56 9.35
C ARG A 32 13.96 50.42 10.66
N ILE A 33 13.17 50.22 11.72
CA ILE A 33 13.64 49.86 13.04
C ILE A 33 14.23 48.45 12.89
N GLU A 34 15.55 48.34 13.05
CA GLU A 34 16.24 47.07 13.28
C GLU A 34 15.92 46.61 14.70
N LEU A 35 15.07 45.59 14.81
CA LEU A 35 15.01 44.74 15.99
C LEU A 35 15.91 43.54 15.72
N GLU A 36 17.19 43.68 16.09
CA GLU A 36 18.07 42.53 16.33
C GLU A 36 17.60 41.82 17.61
N GLU A 37 16.65 40.89 17.46
CA GLU A 37 16.38 39.93 18.53
C GLU A 37 17.42 38.82 18.46
N ARG A 38 18.39 38.91 19.38
CA ARG A 38 19.27 37.82 19.78
C ARG A 38 18.43 36.62 20.23
N VAL A 39 18.20 35.65 19.36
CA VAL A 39 17.79 34.31 19.79
C VAL A 39 19.01 33.62 20.39
N GLN A 40 19.14 33.80 21.70
CA GLN A 40 20.10 33.10 22.54
C GLN A 40 19.67 31.62 22.57
N ARG A 41 20.38 30.77 21.82
CA ARG A 41 20.22 29.31 21.90
C ARG A 41 20.42 28.88 23.36
N PRO A 42 19.51 28.11 23.98
CA PRO A 42 19.79 27.51 25.27
C PRO A 42 21.02 26.61 25.14
N ALA A 43 22.01 26.82 26.00
CA ALA A 43 23.15 25.93 26.11
C ALA A 43 22.64 24.52 26.45
N LEU A 44 23.04 23.54 25.64
CA LEU A 44 22.86 22.12 25.93
C LEU A 44 23.50 21.82 27.29
N GLN A 45 22.68 21.39 28.26
CA GLN A 45 23.19 20.80 29.49
C GLN A 45 23.94 19.51 29.14
N PRO A 46 25.15 19.28 29.67
CA PRO A 46 25.85 18.03 29.46
C PRO A 46 25.07 16.88 30.11
N SER A 47 24.92 15.79 29.37
CA SER A 47 24.34 14.52 29.85
C SER A 47 25.07 14.04 31.11
N PRO A 48 24.37 13.49 32.12
CA PRO A 48 25.02 12.87 33.25
C PRO A 48 25.89 11.68 32.78
N PRO A 49 27.03 11.41 33.44
CA PRO A 49 27.92 10.33 33.03
C PRO A 49 27.25 8.96 33.22
N PRO A 50 27.63 7.95 32.42
CA PRO A 50 27.07 6.61 32.52
C PRO A 50 27.42 5.98 33.88
N VAL A 51 26.40 5.41 34.53
CA VAL A 51 26.55 4.61 35.75
C VAL A 51 27.33 3.34 35.40
N SER A 52 28.48 3.16 36.05
CA SER A 52 29.32 1.96 35.97
C SER A 52 28.61 0.77 36.60
N LEU A 53 28.19 -0.22 35.80
CA LEU A 53 27.83 -1.55 36.27
C LEU A 53 29.11 -2.37 36.43
N ALA A 54 29.71 -2.27 37.61
CA ALA A 54 30.77 -3.17 38.05
C ALA A 54 30.18 -4.55 38.37
N LYS A 55 30.67 -5.56 37.65
CA LYS A 55 30.89 -6.96 38.05
C LYS A 55 29.87 -7.58 39.00
N ILE A 56 28.93 -8.35 38.46
CA ILE A 56 28.38 -9.51 39.19
C ILE A 56 29.07 -10.75 38.65
N ALA A 57 29.90 -11.32 39.52
CA ALA A 57 30.63 -12.55 39.31
C ALA A 57 29.69 -13.76 39.37
N ASN A 58 29.96 -14.69 38.47
CA ASN A 58 29.49 -16.06 38.43
C ASN A 58 29.80 -16.81 39.75
N PRO A 59 28.89 -17.64 40.28
CA PRO A 59 29.29 -18.75 41.13
C PRO A 59 28.83 -20.07 40.50
N ALA A 60 29.70 -20.67 39.70
CA ALA A 60 29.78 -22.11 39.58
C ALA A 60 30.55 -22.64 40.79
N ALA A 61 29.83 -23.04 41.84
CA ALA A 61 30.41 -23.74 42.98
C ALA A 61 30.24 -25.25 42.77
N LEU A 62 31.34 -25.86 42.31
CA LEU A 62 31.68 -27.26 42.45
C LEU A 62 31.48 -27.70 43.91
N VAL A 63 30.61 -28.68 44.15
CA VAL A 63 30.69 -29.54 45.33
C VAL A 63 31.36 -30.83 44.89
N MET A 64 32.65 -30.95 45.23
CA MET A 64 33.39 -32.20 45.20
C MET A 64 33.01 -32.99 46.45
N MET A 65 32.31 -34.11 46.27
CA MET A 65 32.31 -35.19 47.26
C MET A 65 32.97 -36.39 46.62
N ASP A 66 34.19 -36.63 47.09
CA ASP A 66 34.95 -37.85 46.95
C ASP A 66 34.24 -38.96 47.75
N ASN A 67 33.97 -40.09 47.11
CA ASN A 67 33.82 -41.37 47.81
C ASN A 67 34.08 -42.52 46.84
N THR A 68 35.23 -43.13 47.05
CA THR A 68 35.71 -44.41 46.51
C THR A 68 34.76 -45.57 46.85
N MET A 69 34.39 -46.39 45.85
CA MET A 69 34.26 -47.85 45.92
C MET A 69 33.70 -48.43 44.59
N GLU A 70 34.49 -49.25 43.89
CA GLU A 70 33.99 -50.24 42.91
C GLU A 70 33.63 -51.57 43.65
N PRO A 71 33.15 -52.62 42.96
CA PRO A 71 31.82 -52.76 42.38
C PRO A 71 31.09 -53.98 42.99
N ASN A 72 29.76 -53.99 43.03
CA ASN A 72 29.03 -55.25 43.24
C ASN A 72 27.85 -55.37 42.29
N VAL A 73 27.93 -56.43 41.49
CA VAL A 73 26.93 -56.94 40.56
C VAL A 73 25.72 -57.40 41.36
N VAL A 74 24.55 -56.82 41.10
CA VAL A 74 23.28 -57.52 41.28
C VAL A 74 22.42 -57.28 40.05
N ASN A 75 22.16 -58.39 39.36
CA ASN A 75 21.29 -58.52 38.21
C ASN A 75 19.84 -58.61 38.71
N SER A 76 18.99 -57.66 38.34
CA SER A 76 17.55 -57.87 38.34
C SER A 76 16.92 -57.00 37.25
N ALA A 77 16.44 -57.68 36.22
CA ALA A 77 15.68 -57.11 35.13
C ALA A 77 14.40 -56.45 35.66
N GLU A 78 14.37 -55.12 35.66
CA GLU A 78 13.12 -54.36 35.72
C GLU A 78 12.86 -53.71 34.37
N LYS A 79 11.71 -54.08 33.79
CA LYS A 79 11.10 -53.46 32.61
C LYS A 79 11.12 -51.95 32.77
N MET A 80 11.98 -51.28 32.03
CA MET A 80 11.94 -49.84 31.85
C MET A 80 10.70 -49.52 31.03
N MET A 81 9.62 -49.17 31.73
CA MET A 81 8.40 -48.61 31.14
C MET A 81 8.80 -47.35 30.37
N PHE A 82 8.68 -47.41 29.06
CA PHE A 82 8.83 -46.27 28.17
C PHE A 82 7.69 -45.30 28.48
N TYR A 83 7.93 -44.32 29.36
CA TYR A 83 7.07 -43.16 29.48
C TYR A 83 7.33 -42.30 28.24
N PRO A 84 6.38 -42.17 27.29
CA PRO A 84 6.50 -41.11 26.31
C PRO A 84 6.56 -39.80 27.09
N TYR A 85 7.67 -39.07 26.96
CA TYR A 85 7.71 -37.66 27.34
C TYR A 85 6.47 -37.01 26.71
N PRO A 86 5.65 -36.26 27.48
CA PRO A 86 4.62 -35.44 26.87
C PRO A 86 5.31 -34.55 25.85
N GLU A 87 4.97 -34.69 24.56
CA GLU A 87 5.16 -33.61 23.62
C GLU A 87 4.52 -32.39 24.28
N GLU A 88 5.36 -31.47 24.77
CA GLU A 88 4.88 -30.16 25.16
C GLU A 88 4.06 -29.67 23.98
N ILE A 89 2.76 -29.52 24.21
CA ILE A 89 1.87 -28.78 23.32
C ILE A 89 2.56 -27.42 23.19
N ARG A 90 3.33 -27.23 22.11
CA ARG A 90 3.69 -25.89 21.66
C ARG A 90 2.36 -25.23 21.40
N GLN A 91 1.83 -24.53 22.41
CA GLN A 91 0.79 -23.55 22.20
C GLN A 91 1.31 -22.68 21.06
N GLN A 92 0.71 -22.82 19.87
CA GLN A 92 0.99 -21.92 18.78
C GLN A 92 0.44 -20.58 19.24
N PHE A 93 1.29 -19.79 19.91
CA PHE A 93 0.97 -18.40 20.19
C PHE A 93 0.74 -17.73 18.84
N GLN A 94 -0.46 -17.21 18.63
CA GLN A 94 -0.78 -16.40 17.46
C GLN A 94 -0.17 -15.01 17.70
N THR A 95 0.91 -14.71 16.99
CA THR A 95 1.69 -13.47 17.11
C THR A 95 1.50 -12.54 15.90
N GLU A 96 0.49 -12.81 15.07
CA GLU A 96 0.15 -11.94 13.94
C GLU A 96 -0.21 -10.52 14.42
N SER A 97 0.33 -9.49 13.77
CA SER A 97 0.12 -8.08 14.13
C SER A 97 -0.58 -7.32 13.01
N TYR A 98 -1.51 -6.46 13.40
CA TYR A 98 -2.32 -5.61 12.51
C TYR A 98 -2.46 -4.21 13.11
N ASN A 99 -2.52 -3.20 12.27
CA ASN A 99 -2.80 -1.82 12.71
C ASN A 99 -4.27 -1.68 13.11
N HIS A 100 -4.53 -1.07 14.26
CA HIS A 100 -5.88 -0.67 14.64
C HIS A 100 -6.16 0.74 14.11
N LEU A 101 -7.15 0.87 13.22
CA LEU A 101 -7.55 2.14 12.62
C LEU A 101 -9.01 2.43 12.96
N GLU A 102 -9.25 3.63 13.52
CA GLU A 102 -10.60 4.14 13.74
C GLU A 102 -11.22 4.54 12.40
N GLU A 103 -12.47 4.11 12.17
CA GLU A 103 -13.19 4.46 10.94
C GLU A 103 -13.40 5.97 10.81
N ASN A 104 -13.29 6.48 9.58
CA ASN A 104 -13.60 7.88 9.31
C ASN A 104 -15.04 8.20 9.70
N SER A 105 -15.25 9.32 10.37
CA SER A 105 -16.57 9.84 10.76
C SER A 105 -17.17 10.76 9.69
N PHE A 106 -18.46 11.09 9.81
CA PHE A 106 -19.08 12.10 8.97
C PHE A 106 -18.56 13.50 9.25
N ILE A 107 -18.19 14.21 8.18
CA ILE A 107 -17.77 15.61 8.21
C ILE A 107 -18.85 16.48 7.57
N LEU A 108 -19.26 17.54 8.26
CA LEU A 108 -20.23 18.50 7.74
C LEU A 108 -19.57 19.38 6.67
N THR A 109 -20.14 19.38 5.47
CA THR A 109 -19.61 20.11 4.30
C THR A 109 -19.60 21.63 4.51
N THR A 110 -20.48 22.15 5.37
CA THR A 110 -20.48 23.58 5.74
C THR A 110 -19.30 23.98 6.62
N ASN A 111 -18.73 23.02 7.36
CA ASN A 111 -17.55 23.23 8.21
C ASN A 111 -16.29 22.98 7.41
N ASP A 112 -16.24 21.85 6.69
CA ASP A 112 -15.10 21.46 5.89
C ASP A 112 -15.56 20.79 4.58
N PRO A 113 -15.51 21.48 3.44
CA PRO A 113 -15.93 20.94 2.16
C PRO A 113 -14.84 20.10 1.45
N LEU A 114 -13.62 20.05 1.97
CA LEU A 114 -12.50 19.36 1.34
C LEU A 114 -12.21 18.03 2.03
N SER A 115 -11.92 17.01 1.24
CA SER A 115 -11.40 15.73 1.72
C SER A 115 -10.16 15.38 0.93
N THR A 116 -9.02 15.34 1.61
CA THR A 116 -7.71 15.12 1.00
C THR A 116 -7.10 13.82 1.50
N PHE A 117 -6.64 12.97 0.58
CA PHE A 117 -6.01 11.69 0.94
C PHE A 117 -5.01 11.23 -0.12
N SER A 118 -4.08 10.41 0.33
CA SER A 118 -3.13 9.70 -0.51
C SER A 118 -3.74 8.43 -1.07
N ILE A 119 -3.29 8.01 -2.25
CA ILE A 119 -3.76 6.79 -2.89
C ILE A 119 -2.66 5.74 -2.94
N ASP A 120 -2.98 4.50 -2.60
CA ASP A 120 -2.11 3.34 -2.80
C ASP A 120 -2.93 2.17 -3.36
N VAL A 121 -2.25 1.19 -3.95
CA VAL A 121 -2.87 -0.01 -4.54
C VAL A 121 -2.32 -1.25 -3.86
N ASP A 122 -2.52 -1.31 -2.56
CA ASP A 122 -2.28 -2.51 -1.77
C ASP A 122 -3.51 -3.41 -1.78
N THR A 123 -3.26 -4.71 -1.70
CA THR A 123 -4.30 -5.75 -1.84
C THR A 123 -4.13 -6.89 -0.84
N ALA A 124 -3.18 -6.76 0.09
CA ALA A 124 -2.79 -7.77 1.05
C ALA A 124 -3.93 -8.14 2.00
N SER A 125 -4.68 -7.16 2.48
CA SER A 125 -5.81 -7.34 3.40
C SER A 125 -6.85 -8.29 2.81
N TYR A 126 -7.22 -8.13 1.54
CA TYR A 126 -8.22 -9.01 0.91
C TYR A 126 -7.77 -10.48 0.88
N SER A 127 -6.56 -10.74 0.42
CA SER A 127 -6.01 -12.11 0.38
C SER A 127 -5.85 -12.71 1.78
N ASN A 128 -5.51 -11.88 2.78
CA ASN A 128 -5.44 -12.33 4.17
C ASN A 128 -6.84 -12.64 4.75
N ILE A 129 -7.85 -11.82 4.45
CA ILE A 129 -9.26 -12.08 4.79
C ILE A 129 -9.72 -13.39 4.15
N ARG A 130 -9.43 -13.60 2.86
CA ARG A 130 -9.73 -14.84 2.14
C ARG A 130 -9.14 -16.05 2.86
N ARG A 131 -7.86 -15.98 3.27
CA ARG A 131 -7.19 -17.04 4.04
C ARG A 131 -7.94 -17.38 5.33
N PHE A 132 -8.34 -16.37 6.13
CA PHE A 132 -9.07 -16.59 7.38
C PHE A 132 -10.39 -17.33 7.12
N ILE A 133 -11.19 -16.82 6.18
CA ILE A 133 -12.50 -17.37 5.85
C ILE A 133 -12.37 -18.80 5.30
N GLN A 134 -11.40 -19.05 4.42
CA GLN A 134 -11.11 -20.38 3.90
C GLN A 134 -10.64 -21.37 4.99
N SER A 135 -10.05 -20.85 6.06
CA SER A 135 -9.66 -21.62 7.25
C SER A 135 -10.80 -21.78 8.25
N GLY A 136 -12.03 -21.35 7.92
CA GLY A 136 -13.22 -21.53 8.75
C GLY A 136 -13.38 -20.49 9.87
N HIS A 137 -12.67 -19.36 9.82
CA HIS A 137 -12.73 -18.33 10.84
C HIS A 137 -12.94 -16.93 10.22
N LEU A 138 -13.61 -16.02 10.91
CA LEU A 138 -13.64 -14.62 10.50
C LEU A 138 -12.29 -13.94 10.84
N PRO A 139 -11.83 -12.99 10.00
CA PRO A 139 -10.61 -12.24 10.30
C PRO A 139 -10.79 -11.35 11.54
N PRO A 140 -9.71 -11.05 12.29
CA PRO A 140 -9.75 -9.99 13.28
C PRO A 140 -9.99 -8.63 12.61
N VAL A 141 -10.67 -7.71 13.29
CA VAL A 141 -11.04 -6.38 12.74
C VAL A 141 -9.84 -5.61 12.17
N GLY A 142 -8.68 -5.67 12.83
CA GLY A 142 -7.47 -4.99 12.37
C GLY A 142 -6.91 -5.52 11.04
N ALA A 143 -7.26 -6.74 10.62
CA ALA A 143 -6.85 -7.28 9.34
C ALA A 143 -7.71 -6.76 8.17
N VAL A 144 -8.77 -5.99 8.45
CA VAL A 144 -9.76 -5.54 7.47
C VAL A 144 -9.52 -4.09 7.07
N ARG A 145 -8.95 -3.90 5.87
CA ARG A 145 -8.78 -2.61 5.20
C ARG A 145 -9.73 -2.53 4.01
N VAL A 146 -10.78 -1.72 4.15
CA VAL A 146 -11.92 -1.70 3.22
C VAL A 146 -11.48 -1.22 1.83
N GLU A 147 -10.56 -0.25 1.78
CA GLU A 147 -9.96 0.25 0.55
C GLU A 147 -9.17 -0.83 -0.20
N GLU A 148 -8.40 -1.67 0.49
CA GLU A 148 -7.67 -2.77 -0.18
C GLU A 148 -8.63 -3.85 -0.69
N MET A 149 -9.70 -4.15 0.06
CA MET A 149 -10.76 -5.05 -0.40
C MET A 149 -11.41 -4.54 -1.68
N ILE A 150 -11.75 -3.26 -1.71
CA ILE A 150 -12.35 -2.60 -2.88
C ILE A 150 -11.38 -2.66 -4.07
N ASN A 151 -10.09 -2.36 -3.85
CA ASN A 151 -9.07 -2.27 -4.89
C ASN A 151 -8.47 -3.60 -5.34
N TYR A 152 -8.80 -4.72 -4.67
CA TYR A 152 -8.44 -6.07 -5.13
C TYR A 152 -9.05 -6.42 -6.51
N PHE A 153 -10.22 -5.86 -6.82
CA PHE A 153 -10.99 -6.21 -8.01
C PHE A 153 -10.75 -5.25 -9.18
N THR A 154 -10.85 -5.78 -10.39
CA THR A 154 -10.83 -4.98 -11.62
C THR A 154 -12.21 -4.38 -11.89
N TYR A 155 -12.23 -3.10 -12.25
CA TYR A 155 -13.42 -2.36 -12.69
C TYR A 155 -13.20 -1.80 -14.10
N ASP A 156 -14.28 -1.59 -14.85
CA ASP A 156 -14.26 -1.14 -16.23
C ASP A 156 -14.23 0.40 -16.29
N TYR A 157 -13.07 0.96 -15.94
CA TYR A 157 -12.78 2.38 -16.10
C TYR A 157 -12.16 2.65 -17.47
N PRO A 158 -12.57 3.74 -18.15
CA PRO A 158 -12.05 4.08 -19.46
C PRO A 158 -10.55 4.38 -19.41
N GLU A 159 -9.82 4.04 -20.48
CA GLU A 159 -8.44 4.48 -20.66
C GLU A 159 -8.37 6.02 -20.72
N PRO A 160 -7.25 6.64 -20.29
CA PRO A 160 -7.06 8.07 -20.44
C PRO A 160 -6.97 8.48 -21.92
N ASP A 161 -7.89 9.36 -22.33
CA ASP A 161 -7.87 10.00 -23.66
C ASP A 161 -6.56 10.76 -23.90
N SER A 162 -6.03 11.39 -22.85
CA SER A 162 -4.74 12.08 -22.85
C SER A 162 -4.07 12.01 -21.46
N GLY A 163 -2.74 12.14 -21.43
CA GLY A 163 -1.99 12.11 -20.17
C GLY A 163 -1.82 10.69 -19.60
N LEU A 164 -1.73 10.60 -18.27
CA LEU A 164 -1.43 9.36 -17.54
C LEU A 164 -2.64 8.75 -16.84
N PHE A 165 -3.70 9.52 -16.59
CA PHE A 165 -4.82 9.12 -15.74
C PHE A 165 -6.16 9.57 -16.32
N SER A 166 -7.18 8.73 -16.18
CA SER A 166 -8.58 9.13 -16.31
C SER A 166 -9.25 9.12 -14.94
N ILE A 167 -10.29 9.95 -14.78
CA ILE A 167 -11.14 9.99 -13.59
C ILE A 167 -12.57 9.72 -14.04
N THR A 168 -13.25 8.82 -13.33
CA THR A 168 -14.68 8.52 -13.47
C THR A 168 -15.34 8.70 -12.11
N ALA A 169 -16.51 9.32 -12.06
CA ALA A 169 -17.29 9.41 -10.83
C ALA A 169 -18.75 9.03 -11.07
N GLU A 170 -19.35 8.36 -10.09
CA GLU A 170 -20.74 7.89 -10.15
C GLU A 170 -21.37 8.00 -8.76
N ALA A 171 -22.65 8.40 -8.67
CA ALA A 171 -23.38 8.43 -7.41
C ALA A 171 -24.68 7.63 -7.48
N GLY A 172 -24.90 6.77 -6.50
CA GLY A 172 -26.04 5.86 -6.41
C GLY A 172 -26.60 5.75 -4.99
N PRO A 173 -27.60 4.87 -4.78
CA PRO A 173 -28.16 4.62 -3.45
C PRO A 173 -27.12 3.95 -2.55
N CYS A 174 -27.15 4.29 -1.26
CA CYS A 174 -26.36 3.59 -0.24
C CYS A 174 -27.09 2.32 0.22
N PRO A 175 -26.50 1.11 0.08
CA PRO A 175 -27.21 -0.14 0.39
C PRO A 175 -27.60 -0.33 1.85
N TRP A 176 -26.83 0.25 2.78
CA TRP A 176 -27.05 0.10 4.22
C TRP A 176 -27.83 1.26 4.86
N LYS A 177 -28.00 2.37 4.13
CA LYS A 177 -28.70 3.55 4.64
C LYS A 177 -29.42 4.30 3.53
N GLN A 178 -30.72 4.04 3.36
CA GLN A 178 -31.50 4.53 2.22
C GLN A 178 -31.56 6.06 2.10
N GLU A 179 -31.45 6.80 3.22
CA GLU A 179 -31.44 8.26 3.22
C GLU A 179 -30.11 8.85 2.71
N ASN A 180 -29.05 8.04 2.74
CA ASN A 180 -27.72 8.43 2.30
C ASN A 180 -27.50 7.98 0.85
N ARG A 181 -26.46 8.54 0.22
CA ARG A 181 -25.99 8.12 -1.10
C ARG A 181 -24.56 7.64 -1.02
N LEU A 182 -24.19 6.79 -1.96
CA LEU A 182 -22.81 6.36 -2.14
C LEU A 182 -22.25 7.03 -3.41
N VAL A 183 -21.05 7.58 -3.32
CA VAL A 183 -20.29 8.11 -4.45
C VAL A 183 -19.11 7.18 -4.66
N ARG A 184 -18.91 6.74 -5.90
CA ARG A 184 -17.73 6.00 -6.34
C ARG A 184 -16.88 6.87 -7.22
N ILE A 185 -15.59 6.95 -6.91
CA ILE A 185 -14.56 7.61 -7.71
C ILE A 185 -13.61 6.54 -8.20
N GLY A 186 -13.50 6.40 -9.52
CA GLY A 186 -12.58 5.50 -10.19
C GLY A 186 -11.46 6.27 -10.88
N ILE A 187 -10.23 5.83 -10.72
CA ILE A 187 -9.05 6.34 -11.42
C ILE A 187 -8.42 5.18 -12.18
N LYS A 188 -8.07 5.41 -13.44
CA LYS A 188 -7.35 4.44 -14.26
C LYS A 188 -6.05 5.06 -14.75
N ALA A 189 -4.94 4.43 -14.39
CA ALA A 189 -3.63 4.72 -14.94
C ALA A 189 -3.51 4.13 -16.35
N LYS A 190 -2.81 4.85 -17.23
CA LYS A 190 -2.53 4.40 -18.58
C LYS A 190 -1.86 3.02 -18.58
N ASP A 191 -2.37 2.12 -19.41
CA ASP A 191 -1.73 0.83 -19.63
C ASP A 191 -0.36 0.99 -20.30
N MET A 192 0.61 0.17 -19.89
CA MET A 192 1.85 -0.01 -20.63
C MET A 192 1.73 -1.24 -21.52
N ASN A 193 2.14 -1.10 -22.78
CA ASN A 193 2.30 -2.25 -23.64
C ASN A 193 3.39 -3.16 -23.04
N THR A 194 3.03 -4.40 -22.71
CA THR A 194 3.93 -5.37 -22.09
C THR A 194 5.15 -5.69 -22.96
N ALA A 195 5.04 -5.51 -24.29
CA ALA A 195 6.14 -5.66 -25.24
C ALA A 195 7.15 -4.49 -25.21
N THR A 196 6.81 -3.38 -24.55
CA THR A 196 7.67 -2.18 -24.46
C THR A 196 7.98 -1.81 -23.02
N LEU A 197 7.85 -2.75 -22.08
CA LEU A 197 8.26 -2.52 -20.69
C LEU A 197 9.79 -2.30 -20.66
N PRO A 198 10.27 -1.32 -19.87
CA PRO A 198 11.70 -1.12 -19.73
C PRO A 198 12.35 -2.34 -19.05
N PRO A 199 13.63 -2.63 -19.35
CA PRO A 199 14.36 -3.71 -18.69
C PRO A 199 14.38 -3.56 -17.17
N SER A 200 14.31 -4.69 -16.49
CA SER A 200 14.23 -4.76 -15.03
C SER A 200 15.51 -5.31 -14.42
N ASN A 201 15.98 -4.67 -13.35
CA ASN A 201 16.96 -5.19 -12.41
C ASN A 201 16.25 -5.52 -11.10
N LEU A 202 15.99 -6.81 -10.88
CA LEU A 202 15.23 -7.32 -9.74
C LEU A 202 16.16 -8.03 -8.76
N VAL A 203 16.19 -7.55 -7.51
CA VAL A 203 16.89 -8.25 -6.43
C VAL A 203 15.85 -8.92 -5.54
N PHE A 204 15.82 -10.25 -5.54
CA PHE A 204 14.97 -11.02 -4.63
C PHE A 204 15.65 -11.11 -3.28
N LEU A 205 15.06 -10.45 -2.28
CA LEU A 205 15.45 -10.55 -0.89
C LEU A 205 14.50 -11.54 -0.20
N ILE A 206 15.01 -12.71 0.14
CA ILE A 206 14.18 -13.83 0.58
C ILE A 206 14.49 -14.18 2.03
N ASP A 207 13.46 -14.19 2.86
CA ASP A 207 13.52 -14.74 4.21
C ASP A 207 13.62 -16.27 4.15
N VAL A 208 14.69 -16.81 4.72
CA VAL A 208 14.92 -18.24 4.87
C VAL A 208 15.07 -18.63 6.34
N SER A 209 14.50 -17.86 7.26
CA SER A 209 14.50 -18.17 8.68
C SER A 209 13.73 -19.46 9.00
N GLY A 210 13.89 -19.96 10.23
CA GLY A 210 13.18 -21.17 10.67
C GLY A 210 11.65 -21.05 10.63
N SER A 211 11.08 -19.85 10.78
CA SER A 211 9.63 -19.63 10.67
C SER A 211 9.09 -19.88 9.26
N MET A 212 9.96 -19.78 8.24
CA MET A 212 9.65 -19.97 6.82
C MET A 212 9.60 -21.45 6.39
N ASP A 213 9.86 -22.40 7.30
CA ASP A 213 9.91 -23.84 7.04
C ASP A 213 8.53 -24.49 6.86
N ARG A 214 7.75 -24.01 5.88
CA ARG A 214 6.43 -24.55 5.52
C ARG A 214 6.15 -24.41 4.02
N GLU A 215 5.29 -25.28 3.49
CA GLU A 215 4.92 -25.27 2.08
C GLU A 215 4.17 -24.00 1.67
N ASN A 216 3.32 -23.45 2.56
CA ASN A 216 2.65 -22.16 2.34
C ASN A 216 3.53 -20.93 2.69
N LYS A 217 4.82 -21.14 2.99
CA LYS A 217 5.83 -20.10 3.21
C LYS A 217 6.94 -20.22 2.18
N LEU A 218 8.13 -20.70 2.52
CA LEU A 218 9.26 -20.79 1.58
C LEU A 218 8.93 -21.64 0.35
N GLY A 219 8.10 -22.69 0.49
CA GLY A 219 7.61 -23.47 -0.65
C GLY A 219 6.83 -22.61 -1.65
N LEU A 220 5.91 -21.79 -1.16
CA LEU A 220 5.12 -20.86 -1.96
C LEU A 220 5.97 -19.72 -2.52
N VAL A 221 6.90 -19.15 -1.73
CA VAL A 221 7.87 -18.14 -2.21
C VAL A 221 8.62 -18.63 -3.45
N LYS A 222 9.15 -19.86 -3.39
CA LYS A 222 9.89 -20.45 -4.51
C LYS A 222 9.04 -20.57 -5.77
N LYS A 223 7.78 -21.00 -5.62
CA LYS A 223 6.83 -21.13 -6.73
C LYS A 223 6.46 -19.75 -7.29
N SER A 224 6.16 -18.78 -6.44
CA SER A 224 5.81 -17.41 -6.80
C SER A 224 6.92 -16.71 -7.58
N LEU A 225 8.16 -16.73 -7.07
CA LEU A 225 9.30 -16.11 -7.75
C LEU A 225 9.65 -16.84 -9.05
N SER A 226 9.45 -18.16 -9.11
CA SER A 226 9.61 -18.91 -10.35
C SER A 226 8.62 -18.48 -11.43
N LEU A 227 7.36 -18.19 -11.07
CA LEU A 227 6.37 -17.63 -12.00
C LEU A 227 6.80 -16.26 -12.54
N LEU A 228 7.34 -15.39 -11.66
CA LEU A 228 7.86 -14.09 -12.07
C LEU A 228 9.02 -14.24 -13.06
N VAL A 229 10.01 -15.08 -12.74
CA VAL A 229 11.17 -15.33 -13.61
C VAL A 229 10.76 -15.81 -15.01
N ASP A 230 9.67 -16.57 -15.11
CA ASP A 230 9.16 -17.02 -16.40
C ASP A 230 8.67 -15.85 -17.28
N GLN A 231 8.26 -14.71 -16.69
CA GLN A 231 7.82 -13.49 -17.40
C GLN A 231 8.94 -12.54 -17.82
N LEU A 232 10.16 -12.73 -17.31
CA LEU A 232 11.30 -11.85 -17.60
C LEU A 232 11.93 -12.18 -18.96
N ASP A 233 12.51 -11.21 -19.64
CA ASP A 233 13.19 -11.39 -20.94
C ASP A 233 14.71 -11.44 -20.81
N LYS A 234 15.45 -11.40 -21.92
CA LYS A 234 16.93 -11.47 -21.90
C LYS A 234 17.61 -10.19 -21.40
N ASP A 235 16.91 -9.06 -21.43
CA ASP A 235 17.42 -7.75 -21.06
C ASP A 235 17.20 -7.48 -19.56
N ASP A 236 16.30 -8.24 -18.93
CA ASP A 236 16.12 -8.29 -17.48
C ASP A 236 17.28 -9.01 -16.74
N ARG A 237 17.47 -8.65 -15.46
CA ARG A 237 18.45 -9.24 -14.54
C ARG A 237 17.80 -9.60 -13.22
N VAL A 238 18.21 -10.75 -12.66
CA VAL A 238 17.84 -11.19 -11.32
C VAL A 238 19.08 -11.42 -10.47
N ALA A 239 19.03 -10.95 -9.23
CA ALA A 239 19.95 -11.36 -8.17
C ALA A 239 19.15 -11.91 -6.98
N ILE A 240 19.77 -12.77 -6.17
CA ILE A 240 19.12 -13.39 -5.00
C ILE A 240 19.98 -13.19 -3.77
N VAL A 241 19.41 -12.54 -2.78
CA VAL A 241 19.93 -12.39 -1.43
C VAL A 241 18.99 -13.12 -0.48
N VAL A 242 19.53 -13.90 0.43
CA VAL A 242 18.76 -14.51 1.51
C VAL A 242 19.18 -13.94 2.84
N TYR A 243 18.25 -13.90 3.79
CA TYR A 243 18.57 -13.58 5.18
C TYR A 243 17.91 -14.58 6.14
N ALA A 244 18.66 -14.87 7.19
CA ALA A 244 18.24 -15.57 8.40
C ALA A 244 19.33 -15.23 9.44
N GLY A 245 20.12 -16.19 9.91
CA GLY A 245 21.23 -15.98 10.87
C GLY A 245 22.27 -14.93 10.40
N SER A 246 22.42 -14.83 9.09
CA SER A 246 23.25 -13.86 8.37
C SER A 246 22.64 -13.63 6.98
N ASP A 247 23.11 -12.59 6.29
CA ASP A 247 22.79 -12.36 4.89
C ASP A 247 23.78 -13.10 3.97
N ARG A 248 23.28 -13.62 2.84
CA ARG A 248 24.11 -14.29 1.84
C ARG A 248 23.60 -14.00 0.44
N VAL A 249 24.51 -13.61 -0.45
CA VAL A 249 24.23 -13.58 -1.89
C VAL A 249 24.25 -15.01 -2.44
N VAL A 250 23.08 -15.52 -2.80
CA VAL A 250 22.91 -16.87 -3.39
C VAL A 250 23.13 -16.83 -4.89
N LEU A 251 22.72 -15.74 -5.53
CA LEU A 251 22.88 -15.53 -6.96
C LEU A 251 23.31 -14.08 -7.21
N PRO A 252 24.50 -13.84 -7.80
CA PRO A 252 24.88 -12.50 -8.25
C PRO A 252 24.01 -12.05 -9.45
N PRO A 253 23.97 -10.75 -9.80
CA PRO A 253 23.18 -10.25 -10.92
C PRO A 253 23.36 -11.07 -12.20
N THR A 254 22.28 -11.74 -12.61
CA THR A 254 22.27 -12.76 -13.65
C THR A 254 21.24 -12.37 -14.70
N PRO A 255 21.63 -12.23 -15.99
CA PRO A 255 20.67 -11.99 -17.07
C PRO A 255 19.64 -13.11 -17.19
N CYS A 256 18.41 -12.74 -17.55
CA CYS A 256 17.25 -13.62 -17.56
C CYS A 256 17.10 -14.45 -18.84
N ASP A 257 18.10 -14.47 -19.72
CA ASP A 257 18.31 -15.55 -20.69
C ASP A 257 18.76 -16.87 -20.00
N ARG A 258 19.29 -16.78 -18.77
CA ARG A 258 19.72 -17.91 -17.92
C ARG A 258 18.65 -18.33 -16.90
N LYS A 259 17.36 -18.30 -17.27
CA LYS A 259 16.23 -18.66 -16.37
C LYS A 259 16.42 -19.97 -15.59
N LYS A 260 16.98 -21.00 -16.23
CA LYS A 260 17.25 -22.30 -15.58
C LYS A 260 18.20 -22.18 -14.38
N VAL A 261 19.22 -21.32 -14.48
CA VAL A 261 20.17 -21.06 -13.38
C VAL A 261 19.47 -20.34 -12.25
N ILE A 262 18.68 -19.30 -12.56
CA ILE A 262 17.92 -18.52 -11.60
C ILE A 262 16.94 -19.42 -10.83
N LYS A 263 16.11 -20.19 -11.55
CA LYS A 263 15.13 -21.12 -10.96
C LYS A 263 15.81 -22.21 -10.13
N LYS A 264 16.98 -22.72 -10.55
CA LYS A 264 17.76 -23.66 -9.75
C LYS A 264 18.17 -23.03 -8.41
N ALA A 265 18.70 -21.80 -8.42
CA ALA A 265 19.10 -21.09 -7.21
C ALA A 265 17.92 -20.91 -6.23
N ILE A 266 16.74 -20.52 -6.74
CA ILE A 266 15.49 -20.42 -5.96
C ILE A 266 15.11 -21.78 -5.36
N ASN A 267 15.10 -22.84 -6.17
CA ASN A 267 14.62 -24.15 -5.73
C ASN A 267 15.53 -24.80 -4.67
N THR A 268 16.83 -24.48 -4.68
CA THR A 268 17.81 -24.98 -3.70
C THR A 268 17.79 -24.27 -2.35
N LEU A 269 16.99 -23.21 -2.18
CA LEU A 269 16.89 -22.50 -0.89
C LEU A 269 16.35 -23.43 0.20
N THR A 270 16.85 -23.29 1.41
CA THR A 270 16.39 -24.05 2.58
C THR A 270 16.24 -23.10 3.77
N SER A 271 15.21 -23.32 4.56
CA SER A 271 14.93 -22.63 5.82
C SER A 271 15.94 -23.02 6.91
N GLY A 272 16.29 -22.08 7.79
CA GLY A 272 17.12 -22.34 8.98
C GLY A 272 17.69 -21.07 9.63
N GLY A 273 17.85 -21.11 10.95
CA GLY A 273 18.43 -20.01 11.75
C GLY A 273 17.43 -18.97 12.26
N ALA A 274 17.91 -18.08 13.14
CA ALA A 274 17.17 -16.92 13.66
C ALA A 274 17.18 -15.74 12.67
N THR A 275 16.27 -14.77 12.76
CA THR A 275 16.00 -13.82 11.66
C THR A 275 16.74 -12.46 11.72
N HIS A 276 17.88 -12.31 11.06
CA HIS A 276 18.60 -11.04 10.93
C HIS A 276 18.26 -10.25 9.65
N GLY A 277 17.08 -9.63 9.63
CA GLY A 277 16.52 -8.98 8.43
C GLY A 277 17.21 -7.68 7.98
N SER A 278 17.68 -6.83 8.90
CA SER A 278 18.14 -5.47 8.52
C SER A 278 19.41 -5.46 7.64
N LYS A 279 20.32 -6.40 7.86
CA LYS A 279 21.54 -6.54 7.02
C LYS A 279 21.21 -7.07 5.62
N GLY A 280 20.21 -7.94 5.50
CA GLY A 280 19.74 -8.45 4.22
C GLY A 280 19.23 -7.34 3.30
N ILE A 281 18.50 -6.37 3.86
CA ILE A 281 18.00 -5.19 3.12
C ILE A 281 19.16 -4.35 2.58
N LEU A 282 20.18 -4.07 3.39
CA LEU A 282 21.37 -3.33 2.95
C LEU A 282 22.07 -4.05 1.78
N THR A 283 22.34 -5.34 1.93
CA THR A 283 23.00 -6.15 0.89
C THR A 283 22.18 -6.21 -0.40
N ALA A 284 20.85 -6.30 -0.30
CA ALA A 284 19.97 -6.27 -1.47
C ALA A 284 20.06 -4.93 -2.22
N TYR A 285 20.02 -3.81 -1.51
CA TYR A 285 20.18 -2.48 -2.10
C TYR A 285 21.57 -2.25 -2.69
N GLU A 286 22.63 -2.74 -2.05
CA GLU A 286 23.99 -2.69 -2.62
C GLU A 286 24.08 -3.46 -3.93
N LEU A 287 23.46 -4.64 -4.00
CA LEU A 287 23.48 -5.47 -5.19
C LEU A 287 22.65 -4.84 -6.32
N ALA A 288 21.51 -4.26 -5.98
CA ALA A 288 20.68 -3.49 -6.90
C ALA A 288 21.46 -2.29 -7.46
N ALA A 289 22.16 -1.53 -6.62
CA ALA A 289 22.97 -0.39 -7.04
C ALA A 289 24.14 -0.79 -7.95
N ARG A 290 24.82 -1.91 -7.67
CA ARG A 290 25.92 -2.42 -8.53
C ARG A 290 25.48 -2.81 -9.93
N SER A 291 24.21 -3.15 -10.09
CA SER A 291 23.61 -3.61 -11.35
C SER A 291 22.55 -2.64 -11.87
N PHE A 292 22.58 -1.40 -11.39
CA PHE A 292 21.58 -0.38 -11.68
C PHE A 292 21.43 -0.17 -13.19
N LEU A 293 20.18 -0.13 -13.65
CA LEU A 293 19.82 0.12 -15.03
C LEU A 293 19.25 1.54 -15.17
N PRO A 294 20.01 2.51 -15.71
CA PRO A 294 19.49 3.84 -15.99
C PRO A 294 18.28 3.79 -16.92
N GLY A 295 17.17 4.41 -16.51
CA GLY A 295 15.89 4.36 -17.25
C GLY A 295 15.19 2.99 -17.23
N GLY A 296 15.74 2.01 -16.51
CA GLY A 296 15.15 0.71 -16.26
C GLY A 296 14.38 0.65 -14.94
N ASN A 297 13.68 -0.46 -14.72
CA ASN A 297 13.02 -0.76 -13.46
C ASN A 297 14.05 -1.34 -12.47
N ASN A 298 14.41 -0.61 -11.41
CA ASN A 298 15.34 -1.10 -10.39
C ASN A 298 14.57 -1.34 -9.09
N ARG A 299 14.51 -2.60 -8.66
CA ARG A 299 13.60 -2.98 -7.57
C ARG A 299 14.15 -4.11 -6.71
N VAL A 300 14.01 -3.96 -5.41
CA VAL A 300 14.12 -5.05 -4.44
C VAL A 300 12.72 -5.64 -4.24
N ILE A 301 12.61 -6.97 -4.29
CA ILE A 301 11.39 -7.70 -3.96
C ILE A 301 11.67 -8.49 -2.69
N LEU A 302 11.07 -8.06 -1.59
CA LEU A 302 11.18 -8.71 -0.29
C LEU A 302 10.08 -9.77 -0.16
N ALA A 303 10.46 -11.01 0.15
CA ALA A 303 9.54 -12.12 0.42
C ALA A 303 9.76 -12.65 1.84
N SER A 304 8.80 -12.43 2.74
CA SER A 304 8.92 -12.76 4.18
C SER A 304 7.55 -12.98 4.84
N ASP A 305 7.55 -13.50 6.07
CA ASP A 305 6.41 -13.45 6.98
C ASP A 305 6.39 -12.19 7.86
N GLY A 306 7.36 -11.28 7.69
CA GLY A 306 7.41 -9.96 8.31
C GLY A 306 8.16 -9.92 9.65
N ASP A 307 8.74 -11.03 10.10
CA ASP A 307 9.49 -11.08 11.35
C ASP A 307 10.91 -10.51 11.21
N PHE A 308 11.03 -9.18 11.28
CA PHE A 308 12.33 -8.49 11.25
C PHE A 308 13.02 -8.41 12.62
N ASN A 309 12.50 -9.07 13.65
CA ASN A 309 12.78 -8.77 15.06
C ASN A 309 14.18 -9.17 15.58
N VAL A 310 15.10 -9.69 14.77
CA VAL A 310 16.47 -10.01 15.24
C VAL A 310 17.50 -9.09 14.58
N GLY A 311 17.59 -7.84 15.02
CA GLY A 311 18.60 -6.90 14.52
C GLY A 311 18.78 -5.67 15.39
N VAL A 312 19.90 -4.97 15.21
CA VAL A 312 20.27 -3.74 15.95
C VAL A 312 19.50 -2.50 15.45
N THR A 313 18.54 -2.68 14.54
CA THR A 313 17.90 -1.59 13.79
C THR A 313 16.43 -1.46 14.19
N SER A 314 16.05 -0.29 14.70
CA SER A 314 14.65 0.01 15.03
C SER A 314 13.78 0.14 13.77
N ARG A 315 12.45 -0.02 13.89
CA ARG A 315 11.48 0.18 12.79
C ARG A 315 11.71 1.53 12.07
N GLY A 316 11.88 2.61 12.83
CA GLY A 316 12.12 3.95 12.27
C GLY A 316 13.46 4.10 11.53
N GLU A 317 14.51 3.39 11.94
CA GLU A 317 15.78 3.38 11.18
C GLU A 317 15.64 2.63 9.86
N LEU A 318 14.84 1.56 9.84
CA LEU A 318 14.57 0.82 8.62
C LEU A 318 13.72 1.65 7.63
N GLU A 319 12.70 2.36 8.13
CA GLU A 319 11.92 3.31 7.34
C GLU A 319 12.80 4.41 6.73
N ARG A 320 13.72 4.98 7.51
CA ARG A 320 14.66 5.99 7.03
C ARG A 320 15.59 5.42 5.96
N LEU A 321 16.14 4.23 6.18
CA LEU A 321 17.00 3.56 5.21
C LEU A 321 16.26 3.35 3.87
N ILE A 322 15.04 2.82 3.91
CA ILE A 322 14.26 2.55 2.70
C ILE A 322 13.92 3.86 1.98
N SER A 323 13.52 4.89 2.72
CA SER A 323 13.25 6.22 2.16
C SER A 323 14.48 6.82 1.45
N GLU A 324 15.67 6.69 2.05
CA GLU A 324 16.93 7.11 1.44
C GLU A 324 17.26 6.31 0.17
N LYS A 325 17.01 5.00 0.17
CA LYS A 325 17.28 4.14 -1.00
C LYS A 325 16.28 4.35 -2.13
N ARG A 326 15.01 4.60 -1.82
CA ARG A 326 14.00 5.02 -2.79
C ARG A 326 14.45 6.25 -3.57
N ALA A 327 15.04 7.25 -2.90
CA ALA A 327 15.54 8.46 -3.54
C ALA A 327 16.67 8.20 -4.56
N SER A 328 17.35 7.05 -4.49
CA SER A 328 18.32 6.60 -5.49
C SER A 328 17.70 5.94 -6.73
N GLY A 329 16.37 5.84 -6.80
CA GLY A 329 15.64 5.21 -7.89
C GLY A 329 15.56 3.69 -7.80
N ILE A 330 15.78 3.11 -6.61
CA ILE A 330 15.64 1.68 -6.33
C ILE A 330 14.44 1.48 -5.40
N PHE A 331 13.36 0.91 -5.92
CA PHE A 331 12.10 0.74 -5.18
C PHE A 331 12.04 -0.59 -4.44
N LEU A 332 11.13 -0.72 -3.47
CA LEU A 332 10.92 -1.93 -2.67
C LEU A 332 9.47 -2.38 -2.75
N THR A 333 9.25 -3.59 -3.27
CA THR A 333 7.96 -4.30 -3.20
C THR A 333 8.06 -5.36 -2.11
N THR A 334 7.01 -5.50 -1.31
CA THR A 334 6.95 -6.51 -0.25
C THR A 334 5.87 -7.55 -0.55
N LEU A 335 6.24 -8.82 -0.38
CA LEU A 335 5.38 -9.97 -0.58
C LEU A 335 5.30 -10.74 0.75
N GLY A 336 4.12 -10.72 1.38
CA GLY A 336 3.84 -11.42 2.63
C GLY A 336 3.47 -12.89 2.39
N PHE A 337 3.96 -13.79 3.24
CA PHE A 337 3.68 -15.23 3.14
C PHE A 337 3.37 -15.88 4.49
N GLY A 338 2.50 -16.89 4.47
CA GLY A 338 2.27 -17.79 5.60
C GLY A 338 1.41 -17.23 6.74
N MET A 339 1.31 -18.00 7.82
CA MET A 339 0.40 -17.76 8.95
C MET A 339 1.07 -17.94 10.31
N GLY A 340 0.42 -17.44 11.36
CA GLY A 340 0.76 -17.63 12.78
C GLY A 340 1.67 -16.54 13.35
N ASN A 341 2.68 -16.12 12.58
CA ASN A 341 3.68 -15.08 12.95
C ASN A 341 3.80 -14.02 11.85
N PHE A 342 2.66 -13.65 11.27
CA PHE A 342 2.61 -12.73 10.15
C PHE A 342 2.54 -11.28 10.62
N HIS A 343 3.55 -10.48 10.28
CA HIS A 343 3.62 -9.07 10.66
C HIS A 343 3.24 -8.15 9.50
N ASP A 344 1.94 -8.07 9.26
CA ASP A 344 1.32 -7.28 8.18
C ASP A 344 1.69 -5.79 8.27
N ASP A 345 1.64 -5.23 9.49
CA ASP A 345 1.94 -3.82 9.76
C ASP A 345 3.38 -3.42 9.38
N THR A 346 4.33 -4.34 9.55
CA THR A 346 5.73 -4.09 9.17
C THR A 346 5.86 -4.13 7.66
N MET A 347 5.31 -5.15 7.00
CA MET A 347 5.43 -5.33 5.56
C MET A 347 4.77 -4.20 4.74
N GLU A 348 3.63 -3.70 5.20
CA GLU A 348 2.93 -2.53 4.65
C GLU A 348 3.83 -1.29 4.71
N ILE A 349 4.34 -0.94 5.89
CA ILE A 349 5.16 0.26 6.07
C ILE A 349 6.44 0.22 5.23
N LEU A 350 7.08 -0.94 5.07
CA LEU A 350 8.28 -1.05 4.26
C LEU A 350 8.00 -0.79 2.77
N ALA A 351 6.87 -1.28 2.24
CA ALA A 351 6.46 -1.02 0.87
C ALA A 351 6.15 0.47 0.65
N ASP A 352 5.38 1.06 1.54
CA ASP A 352 5.00 2.48 1.53
C ASP A 352 6.23 3.38 1.44
N LYS A 353 7.20 3.19 2.34
CA LYS A 353 8.45 4.00 2.33
C LYS A 353 9.32 3.71 1.10
N GLY A 354 9.11 2.57 0.45
CA GLY A 354 9.91 2.04 -0.63
C GLY A 354 9.44 2.35 -2.04
N ASN A 355 8.31 3.04 -2.22
CA ASN A 355 7.66 3.20 -3.53
C ASN A 355 7.37 1.90 -4.26
N GLY A 356 6.91 0.90 -3.51
CA GLY A 356 6.38 -0.30 -4.11
C GLY A 356 5.08 -0.70 -3.46
N ASN A 357 4.52 -1.77 -4.00
CA ASN A 357 3.27 -2.33 -3.51
C ASN A 357 3.55 -3.37 -2.45
N TYR A 358 2.53 -3.58 -1.63
CA TYR A 358 2.44 -4.68 -0.70
C TYR A 358 1.35 -5.67 -1.14
N SER A 359 1.70 -6.95 -1.16
CA SER A 359 0.75 -8.03 -1.46
C SER A 359 0.96 -9.21 -0.52
N TYR A 360 -0.14 -9.81 -0.06
CA TYR A 360 -0.13 -11.05 0.70
C TYR A 360 -0.45 -12.23 -0.20
N ILE A 361 0.50 -13.16 -0.34
CA ILE A 361 0.38 -14.31 -1.23
C ILE A 361 -0.06 -15.53 -0.42
N ASP A 362 -1.38 -15.74 -0.39
CA ASP A 362 -2.01 -16.87 0.31
C ASP A 362 -2.03 -18.16 -0.53
N SER A 363 -1.86 -18.06 -1.85
CA SER A 363 -2.01 -19.15 -2.79
C SER A 363 -1.19 -18.96 -4.07
N LEU A 364 -1.04 -20.03 -4.86
CA LEU A 364 -0.37 -19.94 -6.17
C LEU A 364 -1.19 -19.14 -7.19
N LEU A 365 -2.52 -19.11 -7.05
CA LEU A 365 -3.38 -18.29 -7.90
C LEU A 365 -3.19 -16.81 -7.60
N GLU A 366 -3.04 -16.44 -6.32
CA GLU A 366 -2.69 -15.08 -5.91
C GLU A 366 -1.31 -14.66 -6.44
N ALA A 367 -0.31 -15.55 -6.31
CA ALA A 367 1.00 -15.32 -6.90
C ALA A 367 0.94 -15.05 -8.41
N LYS A 368 0.10 -15.82 -9.13
CA LYS A 368 -0.11 -15.63 -10.57
C LYS A 368 -0.85 -14.31 -10.87
N LYS A 369 -1.81 -13.89 -10.04
CA LYS A 369 -2.48 -12.59 -10.18
C LYS A 369 -1.43 -11.47 -10.08
N VAL A 370 -0.75 -11.38 -8.95
CA VAL A 370 0.18 -10.29 -8.63
C VAL A 370 1.41 -10.28 -9.55
N LEU A 371 2.08 -11.42 -9.73
CA LEU A 371 3.40 -11.45 -10.38
C LEU A 371 3.37 -11.73 -11.88
N VAL A 372 2.23 -12.15 -12.42
CA VAL A 372 2.09 -12.46 -13.86
C VAL A 372 1.05 -11.58 -14.51
N LYS A 373 -0.20 -11.59 -14.05
CA LYS A 373 -1.29 -10.85 -14.68
C LYS A 373 -1.18 -9.34 -14.44
N GLU A 374 -0.91 -8.95 -13.21
CA GLU A 374 -0.87 -7.55 -12.76
C GLU A 374 0.58 -7.03 -12.64
N ARG A 375 1.55 -7.80 -13.16
CA ARG A 375 2.99 -7.52 -13.10
C ARG A 375 3.34 -6.08 -13.49
N ALA A 376 2.73 -5.56 -14.56
CA ALA A 376 2.98 -4.20 -15.03
C ALA A 376 2.64 -3.16 -13.95
N GLY A 377 1.48 -3.32 -13.32
CA GLY A 377 1.04 -2.47 -12.22
C GLY A 377 1.90 -2.62 -10.97
N THR A 378 2.17 -3.86 -10.56
CA THR A 378 2.92 -4.13 -9.31
C THR A 378 4.39 -3.69 -9.39
N LEU A 379 5.02 -3.75 -10.56
CA LEU A 379 6.47 -3.56 -10.67
C LEU A 379 6.88 -2.25 -11.34
N PHE A 380 6.02 -1.63 -12.17
CA PHE A 380 6.36 -0.44 -12.95
C PHE A 380 5.54 0.77 -12.52
N THR A 381 6.12 1.57 -11.63
CA THR A 381 5.54 2.83 -11.16
C THR A 381 5.40 3.83 -12.31
N LEU A 382 4.21 4.36 -12.52
CA LEU A 382 3.92 5.37 -13.54
C LEU A 382 3.97 6.79 -12.97
N ALA A 383 3.48 6.96 -11.74
CA ALA A 383 3.49 8.23 -11.04
C ALA A 383 3.67 8.04 -9.53
N SER A 384 4.28 9.04 -8.92
CA SER A 384 4.53 9.16 -7.48
C SER A 384 3.78 10.32 -6.88
N ASP A 385 3.72 10.36 -5.55
CA ASP A 385 3.04 11.40 -4.76
C ASP A 385 1.61 11.65 -5.25
N VAL A 386 0.86 10.57 -5.47
CA VAL A 386 -0.49 10.67 -6.00
C VAL A 386 -1.47 10.99 -4.88
N LYS A 387 -2.17 12.12 -5.02
CA LYS A 387 -3.07 12.69 -4.03
C LYS A 387 -4.42 12.99 -4.66
N ILE A 388 -5.48 12.70 -3.93
CA ILE A 388 -6.84 13.07 -4.29
C ILE A 388 -7.31 14.15 -3.33
N GLN A 389 -7.96 15.17 -3.87
CA GLN A 389 -8.76 16.11 -3.11
C GLN A 389 -10.16 16.16 -3.70
N VAL A 390 -11.16 15.86 -2.88
CA VAL A 390 -12.57 15.96 -3.26
C VAL A 390 -13.16 17.21 -2.61
N GLU A 391 -13.74 18.08 -3.41
CA GLU A 391 -14.46 19.27 -2.96
C GLU A 391 -15.96 19.06 -3.12
N PHE A 392 -16.68 19.04 -2.01
CA PHE A 392 -18.13 18.81 -1.97
C PHE A 392 -18.91 20.12 -2.05
N ASN A 393 -19.99 20.14 -2.83
CA ASN A 393 -20.88 21.30 -2.91
C ASN A 393 -21.80 21.35 -1.67
N PRO A 394 -21.67 22.35 -0.76
CA PRO A 394 -22.48 22.43 0.46
C PRO A 394 -23.98 22.63 0.21
N ALA A 395 -24.38 23.07 -0.99
CA ALA A 395 -25.79 23.15 -1.37
C ALA A 395 -26.39 21.79 -1.75
N ALA A 396 -25.56 20.78 -2.02
CA ALA A 396 -25.97 19.45 -2.48
C ALA A 396 -25.72 18.39 -1.41
N VAL A 397 -24.57 18.48 -0.75
CA VAL A 397 -24.07 17.54 0.24
C VAL A 397 -24.01 18.26 1.57
N GLY A 398 -24.71 17.74 2.58
CA GLY A 398 -24.68 18.28 3.93
C GLY A 398 -23.55 17.68 4.76
N ALA A 399 -23.26 16.39 4.56
CA ALA A 399 -22.11 15.71 5.17
C ALA A 399 -21.56 14.61 4.26
N TYR A 400 -20.31 14.24 4.45
CA TYR A 400 -19.67 13.12 3.74
C TYR A 400 -18.77 12.32 4.68
N ARG A 401 -18.45 11.09 4.28
CA ARG A 401 -17.54 10.18 4.98
C ARG A 401 -16.79 9.35 3.95
N LEU A 402 -15.45 9.37 3.99
CA LEU A 402 -14.61 8.50 3.16
C LEU A 402 -14.64 7.08 3.76
N ILE A 403 -14.91 6.06 2.94
CA ILE A 403 -14.94 4.66 3.38
C ILE A 403 -13.58 4.02 3.10
N GLY A 404 -12.91 3.52 4.13
CA GLY A 404 -11.52 3.06 4.04
C GLY A 404 -10.54 4.24 4.04
N TYR A 405 -9.29 3.96 3.67
CA TYR A 405 -8.20 4.95 3.57
C TYR A 405 -7.88 5.68 4.89
N GLU A 406 -8.24 5.11 6.04
CA GLU A 406 -8.06 5.76 7.35
C GLU A 406 -6.59 6.10 7.65
N ASN A 407 -5.64 5.27 7.20
CA ASN A 407 -4.20 5.52 7.34
C ASN A 407 -3.60 6.40 6.22
N ARG A 408 -4.41 6.88 5.27
CA ARG A 408 -3.97 7.67 4.10
C ARG A 408 -4.52 9.09 4.08
N ILE A 409 -5.26 9.51 5.10
CA ILE A 409 -5.76 10.89 5.21
C ILE A 409 -4.59 11.89 5.21
N LEU A 410 -4.76 12.97 4.46
CA LEU A 410 -3.82 14.07 4.38
C LEU A 410 -4.53 15.35 4.82
N ASN A 411 -3.75 16.32 5.26
CA ASN A 411 -4.26 17.66 5.46
C ASN A 411 -4.48 18.34 4.07
N ASP A 412 -5.28 19.41 3.99
CA ASP A 412 -5.68 19.98 2.69
C ASP A 412 -4.59 20.75 1.94
N GLU A 413 -3.67 21.34 2.69
CA GLU A 413 -2.49 22.05 2.20
C GLU A 413 -1.39 21.10 1.65
N ASP A 414 -1.31 19.88 2.17
CA ASP A 414 -0.48 18.77 1.69
C ASP A 414 -0.82 18.41 0.24
N PHE A 415 -2.07 18.70 -0.20
CA PHE A 415 -2.48 18.54 -1.60
C PHE A 415 -1.64 19.38 -2.56
N ASN A 416 -1.12 20.55 -2.15
CA ASN A 416 -0.30 21.40 -3.01
C ASN A 416 1.18 21.37 -2.65
N ASP A 417 1.59 20.64 -1.61
CA ASP A 417 2.99 20.52 -1.21
C ASP A 417 3.67 19.34 -1.92
N ASP A 418 4.48 19.62 -2.94
CA ASP A 418 5.33 18.62 -3.63
C ASP A 418 6.43 18.04 -2.72
N ARG A 419 6.61 18.48 -1.47
CA ARG A 419 7.53 17.84 -0.52
C ARG A 419 6.84 16.77 0.31
N LYS A 420 5.51 16.79 0.36
CA LYS A 420 4.72 15.79 1.07
C LYS A 420 4.63 14.54 0.22
N ASP A 421 5.23 13.49 0.73
CA ASP A 421 5.16 12.14 0.19
C ASP A 421 3.72 11.61 0.20
N ALA A 422 3.33 10.93 -0.88
CA ALA A 422 2.06 10.23 -1.01
C ALA A 422 2.27 8.98 -1.87
N GLY A 423 1.25 8.15 -1.97
CA GLY A 423 1.36 6.83 -2.55
C GLY A 423 1.54 6.84 -4.07
N GLU A 424 1.73 5.64 -4.59
CA GLU A 424 2.27 5.40 -5.92
C GLU A 424 1.24 4.68 -6.77
N ILE A 425 1.22 4.97 -8.07
CA ILE A 425 0.38 4.22 -9.01
C ILE A 425 1.23 3.62 -10.11
N GLY A 426 1.10 2.30 -10.28
CA GLY A 426 1.71 1.53 -11.35
C GLY A 426 0.99 1.62 -12.69
N ALA A 427 1.68 1.20 -13.75
CA ALA A 427 1.12 1.13 -15.08
C ALA A 427 -0.14 0.25 -15.13
N GLY A 428 -1.22 0.79 -15.69
CA GLY A 428 -2.49 0.07 -15.83
C GLY A 428 -3.25 -0.18 -14.52
N HIS A 429 -2.74 0.27 -13.37
CA HIS A 429 -3.47 0.20 -12.11
C HIS A 429 -4.78 0.97 -12.18
N ARG A 430 -5.71 0.49 -11.37
CA ARG A 430 -7.01 1.10 -11.15
C ARG A 430 -7.14 1.34 -9.67
N VAL A 431 -7.72 2.47 -9.31
CA VAL A 431 -8.02 2.75 -7.92
C VAL A 431 -9.45 3.26 -7.79
N THR A 432 -10.09 2.84 -6.71
CA THR A 432 -11.47 3.14 -6.41
C THR A 432 -11.58 3.65 -4.98
N ALA A 433 -12.14 4.85 -4.83
CA ALA A 433 -12.52 5.41 -3.55
C ALA A 433 -14.05 5.51 -3.46
N LEU A 434 -14.58 5.34 -2.24
CA LEU A 434 -16.00 5.47 -1.96
C LEU A 434 -16.25 6.53 -0.89
N TYR A 435 -17.25 7.36 -1.12
CA TYR A 435 -17.81 8.24 -0.09
C TYR A 435 -19.26 7.87 0.20
N GLU A 436 -19.60 7.80 1.48
CA GLU A 436 -21.00 7.91 1.90
C GLU A 436 -21.32 9.39 2.09
N ILE A 437 -22.41 9.86 1.49
CA ILE A 437 -22.83 11.26 1.57
C ILE A 437 -24.27 11.37 2.09
N ILE A 438 -24.49 12.40 2.91
CA ILE A 438 -25.81 12.80 3.40
C ILE A 438 -26.26 14.02 2.59
N PRO A 439 -27.40 13.97 1.89
CA PRO A 439 -27.91 15.12 1.14
C PRO A 439 -28.10 16.36 2.03
N ALA A 440 -27.85 17.54 1.46
CA ALA A 440 -28.08 18.82 2.14
C ALA A 440 -29.56 18.95 2.57
N GLY A 441 -29.79 19.43 3.80
CA GLY A 441 -31.13 19.57 4.37
C GLY A 441 -31.73 18.27 4.93
N SER A 442 -31.01 17.14 4.90
CA SER A 442 -31.46 15.91 5.56
C SER A 442 -31.59 16.08 7.08
N LYS A 443 -32.57 15.41 7.68
CA LYS A 443 -32.77 15.35 9.13
C LYS A 443 -31.74 14.47 9.85
N THR A 444 -30.99 13.66 9.10
CA THR A 444 -29.97 12.74 9.61
C THR A 444 -28.57 13.36 9.69
N LEU A 445 -28.43 14.65 9.41
CA LEU A 445 -27.15 15.34 9.50
C LEU A 445 -26.62 15.31 10.95
N PRO A 446 -25.31 15.09 11.14
CA PRO A 446 -24.69 15.22 12.46
C PRO A 446 -24.97 16.60 13.06
N SER A 447 -25.31 16.62 14.36
CA SER A 447 -25.54 17.86 15.09
C SER A 447 -24.21 18.42 15.60
N VAL A 448 -23.90 19.66 15.24
CA VAL A 448 -22.79 20.43 15.82
C VAL A 448 -23.27 21.84 16.15
N ASP A 449 -22.60 22.51 17.09
CA ASP A 449 -22.88 23.91 17.38
C ASP A 449 -22.64 24.77 16.13
N PRO A 450 -23.55 25.69 15.79
CA PRO A 450 -23.35 26.60 14.68
C PRO A 450 -22.07 27.43 14.87
N LEU A 451 -21.26 27.53 13.80
CA LEU A 451 -20.04 28.32 13.83
C LEU A 451 -20.37 29.81 14.05
N LYS A 452 -19.96 30.36 15.19
CA LYS A 452 -20.21 31.77 15.57
C LYS A 452 -19.57 32.78 14.61
N TYR A 453 -18.37 32.48 14.11
CA TYR A 453 -17.54 33.41 13.33
C TYR A 453 -17.44 33.06 11.83
N ARG A 454 -18.09 31.98 11.39
CA ARG A 454 -18.07 31.53 9.98
C ARG A 454 -19.49 31.23 9.54
N LYS A 455 -19.95 31.93 8.50
CA LYS A 455 -21.23 31.65 7.83
C LYS A 455 -20.95 31.18 6.41
N THR A 456 -21.18 29.90 6.16
CA THR A 456 -21.07 29.32 4.82
C THR A 456 -22.38 29.59 4.08
N THR A 457 -22.39 30.58 3.18
CA THR A 457 -23.52 30.81 2.28
C THR A 457 -23.21 30.11 0.96
N PRO A 458 -23.96 29.08 0.56
CA PRO A 458 -23.68 28.37 -0.68
C PRO A 458 -23.74 29.31 -1.89
N LEU A 459 -22.76 29.22 -2.79
CA LEU A 459 -22.75 30.00 -4.03
C LEU A 459 -23.80 29.42 -5.00
N LEU A 460 -24.99 30.01 -4.99
CA LEU A 460 -26.13 29.62 -5.85
C LEU A 460 -26.03 30.20 -7.28
N LYS A 461 -24.85 30.17 -7.91
CA LYS A 461 -24.82 30.40 -9.37
C LYS A 461 -25.56 29.25 -10.04
N GLU A 462 -26.52 29.54 -10.94
CA GLU A 462 -27.38 28.51 -11.55
C GLU A 462 -26.58 27.32 -12.12
N ASN A 463 -25.42 27.58 -12.75
CA ASN A 463 -24.58 26.53 -13.32
C ASN A 463 -23.91 25.61 -12.28
N LEU A 464 -23.59 26.11 -11.08
CA LEU A 464 -22.96 25.31 -10.01
C LEU A 464 -23.99 24.55 -9.16
N SER A 465 -25.28 24.91 -9.28
CA SER A 465 -26.36 24.26 -8.53
C SER A 465 -26.54 22.78 -8.88
N LYS A 466 -26.08 22.38 -10.07
CA LYS A 466 -26.13 21.00 -10.56
C LYS A 466 -24.94 20.16 -10.13
N GLU A 467 -23.88 20.72 -9.56
CA GLU A 467 -22.70 19.96 -9.16
C GLU A 467 -22.90 19.31 -7.79
N LEU A 468 -22.43 18.07 -7.66
CA LEU A 468 -22.40 17.34 -6.38
C LEU A 468 -21.03 17.52 -5.71
N LEU A 469 -19.96 17.35 -6.48
CA LEU A 469 -18.57 17.46 -6.05
C LEU A 469 -17.62 17.60 -7.25
N THR A 470 -16.39 18.00 -6.96
CA THR A 470 -15.26 18.03 -7.90
C THR A 470 -14.14 17.17 -7.34
N VAL A 471 -13.67 16.20 -8.12
CA VAL A 471 -12.50 15.37 -7.81
C VAL A 471 -11.28 15.99 -8.46
N LYS A 472 -10.24 16.24 -7.68
CA LYS A 472 -8.94 16.75 -8.15
C LYS A 472 -7.88 15.68 -7.89
N LEU A 473 -7.12 15.31 -8.90
CA LEU A 473 -6.00 14.38 -8.81
C LEU A 473 -4.70 15.13 -9.07
N ARG A 474 -3.81 15.13 -8.08
CA ARG A 474 -2.44 15.62 -8.24
C ARG A 474 -1.46 14.46 -8.20
N PHE A 475 -0.47 14.48 -9.09
CA PHE A 475 0.53 13.42 -9.19
C PHE A 475 1.84 13.93 -9.78
N LYS A 476 2.95 13.26 -9.50
CA LYS A 476 4.23 13.47 -10.20
C LYS A 476 4.46 12.33 -11.18
N PRO A 477 4.58 12.61 -12.50
CA PRO A 477 5.07 11.60 -13.44
C PRO A 477 6.40 11.00 -12.97
N LEU A 478 6.65 9.73 -13.26
CA LEU A 478 7.93 9.10 -12.92
C LEU A 478 9.12 9.96 -13.40
N HIS A 479 10.11 10.14 -12.53
CA HIS A 479 11.29 11.00 -12.74
C HIS A 479 11.03 12.52 -12.84
N SER A 480 9.79 12.98 -12.65
CA SER A 480 9.45 14.40 -12.52
C SER A 480 9.58 14.86 -11.08
N ARG A 481 10.11 16.06 -10.87
CA ARG A 481 10.10 16.73 -9.55
C ARG A 481 8.85 17.58 -9.32
N THR A 482 8.13 17.90 -10.39
CA THR A 482 6.96 18.78 -10.37
C THR A 482 5.69 17.98 -10.59
N SER A 483 4.67 18.26 -9.80
CA SER A 483 3.36 17.64 -9.96
C SER A 483 2.54 18.23 -11.12
N ARG A 484 1.54 17.46 -11.56
CA ARG A 484 0.49 17.84 -12.50
C ARG A 484 -0.86 17.68 -11.81
N LEU A 485 -1.85 18.45 -12.27
CA LEU A 485 -3.21 18.44 -11.76
C LEU A 485 -4.18 18.12 -12.90
N ILE A 486 -5.13 17.23 -12.64
CA ILE A 486 -6.32 17.02 -13.47
C ILE A 486 -7.55 17.00 -12.55
N ASP A 487 -8.73 17.28 -13.09
CA ASP A 487 -9.98 17.29 -12.33
C ASP A 487 -11.17 16.71 -13.10
N HIS A 488 -12.22 16.36 -12.35
CA HIS A 488 -13.47 15.84 -12.88
C HIS A 488 -14.64 16.26 -11.99
N VAL A 489 -15.71 16.78 -12.60
CA VAL A 489 -16.92 17.25 -11.90
C VAL A 489 -18.02 16.20 -12.00
N LEU A 490 -18.61 15.83 -10.86
CA LEU A 490 -19.79 14.98 -10.80
C LEU A 490 -21.04 15.82 -10.59
N THR A 491 -22.06 15.63 -11.44
CA THR A 491 -23.32 16.39 -11.36
C THR A 491 -24.46 15.59 -10.71
N ARG A 492 -25.44 16.29 -10.15
CA ARG A 492 -26.66 15.77 -9.53
C ARG A 492 -27.59 15.05 -10.49
N GLU A 493 -27.49 15.36 -11.79
CA GLU A 493 -28.32 14.84 -12.90
C GLU A 493 -27.72 13.57 -13.55
N GLN A 494 -26.53 13.14 -13.11
CA GLN A 494 -25.95 11.82 -13.41
C GLN A 494 -26.26 10.69 -12.39
N PRO A 495 -27.39 10.64 -11.63
CA PRO A 495 -27.78 9.39 -11.02
C PRO A 495 -28.26 8.50 -12.16
N ALA A 496 -27.52 7.45 -12.46
CA ALA A 496 -28.06 6.42 -13.31
C ALA A 496 -29.34 5.90 -12.63
N SER A 497 -30.46 5.89 -13.37
CA SER A 497 -31.73 5.30 -12.89
C SER A 497 -31.55 3.85 -12.44
N GLN A 498 -30.46 3.20 -12.88
CA GLN A 498 -29.86 2.02 -12.28
C GLN A 498 -28.34 2.22 -12.15
N PRO A 499 -27.75 2.06 -10.95
CA PRO A 499 -26.28 2.11 -10.78
C PRO A 499 -25.57 1.11 -11.68
N SER A 500 -24.35 1.41 -12.10
CA SER A 500 -23.55 0.52 -12.95
C SER A 500 -23.30 -0.84 -12.28
N THR A 501 -22.98 -1.85 -13.09
CA THR A 501 -22.61 -3.20 -12.62
C THR A 501 -21.48 -3.12 -11.59
N ASP A 502 -20.46 -2.32 -11.88
CA ASP A 502 -19.33 -2.16 -10.98
C ASP A 502 -19.69 -1.36 -9.73
N PHE A 503 -20.56 -0.35 -9.82
CA PHE A 503 -21.06 0.35 -8.63
C PHE A 503 -21.71 -0.62 -7.65
N ARG A 504 -22.58 -1.51 -8.13
CA ARG A 504 -23.24 -2.53 -7.30
C ARG A 504 -22.20 -3.47 -6.68
N PHE A 505 -21.23 -3.94 -7.46
CA PHE A 505 -20.20 -4.85 -6.95
C PHE A 505 -19.31 -4.18 -5.89
N THR A 506 -18.77 -2.99 -6.17
CA THR A 506 -17.95 -2.24 -5.21
C THR A 506 -18.73 -1.95 -3.92
N SER A 507 -20.02 -1.62 -4.04
CA SER A 507 -20.88 -1.39 -2.88
C SER A 507 -21.01 -2.64 -1.99
N ALA A 508 -21.11 -3.82 -2.60
CA ALA A 508 -21.17 -5.08 -1.86
C ALA A 508 -19.82 -5.39 -1.16
N VAL A 509 -18.69 -5.13 -1.83
CA VAL A 509 -17.35 -5.29 -1.25
C VAL A 509 -17.16 -4.36 -0.05
N ALA A 510 -17.53 -3.09 -0.19
CA ALA A 510 -17.44 -2.11 0.89
C ALA A 510 -18.32 -2.51 2.08
N GLY A 511 -19.57 -2.89 1.81
CA GLY A 511 -20.48 -3.38 2.85
C GLY A 511 -19.96 -4.62 3.57
N PHE A 512 -19.31 -5.55 2.85
CA PHE A 512 -18.68 -6.70 3.50
C PHE A 512 -17.55 -6.29 4.45
N GLY A 513 -16.70 -5.34 4.03
CA GLY A 513 -15.66 -4.78 4.89
C GLY A 513 -16.24 -4.13 6.16
N LEU A 514 -17.28 -3.31 6.02
CA LEU A 514 -17.98 -2.70 7.16
C LEU A 514 -18.57 -3.75 8.11
N LEU A 515 -19.13 -4.83 7.57
CA LEU A 515 -19.72 -5.91 8.35
C LEU A 515 -18.65 -6.70 9.13
N LEU A 516 -17.51 -7.01 8.50
CA LEU A 516 -16.37 -7.66 9.15
C LEU A 516 -15.72 -6.77 10.23
N LYS A 517 -15.75 -5.45 10.05
CA LYS A 517 -15.26 -4.48 11.05
C LYS A 517 -16.22 -4.25 12.21
N HIS A 518 -17.44 -4.80 12.14
CA HIS A 518 -18.52 -4.46 13.06
C HIS A 518 -18.80 -2.96 13.12
N SER A 519 -18.74 -2.30 11.95
CA SER A 519 -18.88 -0.85 11.80
C SER A 519 -20.20 -0.33 12.35
N GLU A 520 -20.16 0.79 13.09
CA GLU A 520 -21.36 1.49 13.54
C GLU A 520 -22.24 1.99 12.38
N TYR A 521 -21.62 2.27 11.23
CA TYR A 521 -22.31 2.72 10.02
C TYR A 521 -22.94 1.56 9.23
N GLY A 522 -22.52 0.33 9.51
CA GLY A 522 -22.98 -0.90 8.88
C GLY A 522 -24.10 -1.62 9.63
N ALA A 523 -24.71 -1.02 10.65
CA ALA A 523 -25.62 -1.70 11.58
C ALA A 523 -26.85 -2.39 10.96
N HIS A 524 -27.23 -2.01 9.74
CA HIS A 524 -28.35 -2.62 8.99
C HIS A 524 -27.89 -3.54 7.85
N LEU A 525 -26.59 -3.85 7.77
CA LEU A 525 -26.05 -4.79 6.80
C LEU A 525 -26.34 -6.22 7.22
N ASP A 526 -26.72 -7.02 6.24
CA ASP A 526 -26.81 -8.47 6.36
C ASP A 526 -26.15 -9.14 5.16
N TYR A 527 -25.69 -10.38 5.36
CA TYR A 527 -25.00 -11.14 4.33
C TYR A 527 -25.84 -11.36 3.07
N ARG A 528 -27.15 -11.61 3.20
CA ARG A 528 -28.02 -11.93 2.05
C ARG A 528 -28.14 -10.74 1.12
N THR A 529 -28.38 -9.55 1.67
CA THR A 529 -28.42 -8.29 0.92
C THR A 529 -27.10 -8.06 0.18
N LEU A 530 -25.95 -8.30 0.83
CA LEU A 530 -24.63 -8.16 0.20
C LEU A 530 -24.37 -9.20 -0.88
N ILE A 531 -24.79 -10.46 -0.67
CA ILE A 531 -24.67 -11.54 -1.65
C ILE A 531 -25.50 -11.23 -2.90
N ASP A 532 -26.74 -10.80 -2.74
CA ASP A 532 -27.61 -10.44 -3.87
C ASP A 532 -27.07 -9.23 -4.63
N LEU A 533 -26.57 -8.23 -3.90
CA LEU A 533 -25.93 -7.06 -4.50
C LEU A 533 -24.66 -7.46 -5.28
N ALA A 534 -23.79 -8.29 -4.71
CA ALA A 534 -22.58 -8.79 -5.36
C ALA A 534 -22.91 -9.63 -6.60
N ARG A 535 -23.92 -10.52 -6.54
CA ARG A 535 -24.40 -11.30 -7.69
C ARG A 535 -24.92 -10.41 -8.80
N SER A 536 -25.71 -9.39 -8.46
CA SER A 536 -26.24 -8.41 -9.43
C SER A 536 -25.14 -7.54 -10.05
N GLY A 537 -24.04 -7.31 -9.33
CA GLY A 537 -22.87 -6.55 -9.76
C GLY A 537 -21.74 -7.40 -10.36
N LYS A 538 -21.88 -8.74 -10.41
CA LYS A 538 -20.76 -9.63 -10.73
C LYS A 538 -20.13 -9.32 -12.10
N GLY A 539 -20.93 -9.03 -13.12
CA GLY A 539 -20.43 -8.72 -14.46
C GLY A 539 -19.59 -9.85 -15.09
N GLU A 540 -18.71 -9.48 -16.03
CA GLU A 540 -17.69 -10.37 -16.59
C GLU A 540 -16.67 -10.75 -15.51
N ASP A 541 -16.36 -12.04 -15.41
CA ASP A 541 -15.47 -12.57 -14.38
C ASP A 541 -14.65 -13.74 -14.93
N ARG A 542 -13.85 -13.47 -15.95
CA ARG A 542 -13.09 -14.51 -16.69
C ARG A 542 -12.12 -15.28 -15.79
N GLU A 543 -11.63 -14.63 -14.75
CA GLU A 543 -10.65 -15.18 -13.82
C GLU A 543 -11.28 -15.72 -12.53
N GLY A 544 -12.59 -15.52 -12.34
CA GLY A 544 -13.33 -16.08 -11.20
C GLY A 544 -13.19 -15.32 -9.88
N TYR A 545 -12.53 -14.15 -9.84
CA TYR A 545 -12.28 -13.38 -8.61
C TYR A 545 -13.58 -12.87 -8.00
N ARG A 546 -14.49 -12.31 -8.81
CA ARG A 546 -15.77 -11.79 -8.31
C ARG A 546 -16.69 -12.92 -7.84
N SER A 547 -16.62 -14.07 -8.49
CA SER A 547 -17.33 -15.28 -8.08
C SER A 547 -16.75 -15.88 -6.78
N GLU A 548 -15.43 -15.80 -6.57
CA GLU A 548 -14.79 -16.18 -5.31
C GLU A 548 -15.25 -15.28 -4.17
N PHE A 549 -15.30 -13.96 -4.39
CA PHE A 549 -15.83 -13.02 -3.41
C PHE A 549 -17.24 -13.38 -2.94
N ILE A 550 -18.14 -13.71 -3.86
CA ILE A 550 -19.51 -14.14 -3.53
C ILE A 550 -19.48 -15.40 -2.66
N ARG A 551 -18.61 -16.37 -2.96
CA ARG A 551 -18.44 -17.57 -2.12
C ARG A 551 -17.88 -17.23 -0.73
N LEU A 552 -16.96 -16.28 -0.62
CA LEU A 552 -16.42 -15.84 0.68
C LEU A 552 -17.50 -15.16 1.54
N LEU A 553 -18.40 -14.39 0.93
CA LEU A 553 -19.58 -13.85 1.60
C LEU A 553 -20.48 -14.97 2.14
N GLU A 554 -20.80 -15.97 1.31
CA GLU A 554 -21.61 -17.13 1.70
C GLU A 554 -20.94 -17.94 2.82
N MET A 555 -19.63 -18.18 2.74
CA MET A 555 -18.88 -18.86 3.80
C MET A 555 -18.87 -18.05 5.10
N SER A 556 -18.73 -16.73 5.01
CA SER A 556 -18.75 -15.85 6.18
C SER A 556 -20.12 -15.83 6.85
N GLU A 557 -21.21 -15.88 6.08
CA GLU A 557 -22.57 -16.07 6.63
C GLU A 557 -22.67 -17.37 7.45
N MET A 558 -22.09 -18.47 6.96
CA MET A 558 -22.10 -19.76 7.65
C MET A 558 -21.19 -19.81 8.89
N ILE A 559 -20.06 -19.08 8.88
CA ILE A 559 -19.13 -19.02 10.01
C ILE A 559 -19.66 -18.10 11.12
N THR A 560 -20.41 -17.06 10.75
CA THR A 560 -20.93 -16.08 11.69
C THR A 560 -21.92 -16.77 12.64
N PRO A 561 -21.67 -16.74 13.97
CA PRO A 561 -22.56 -17.39 14.94
C PRO A 561 -23.96 -16.78 14.88
N THR A 562 -24.98 -17.64 14.85
CA THR A 562 -26.38 -17.19 14.88
C THR A 562 -26.65 -16.50 16.22
N PRO A 563 -27.34 -15.34 16.26
CA PRO A 563 -27.74 -14.70 17.52
C PRO A 563 -28.61 -15.66 18.35
N GLY A 564 -28.01 -16.31 19.34
CA GLY A 564 -28.66 -17.34 20.18
C GLY A 564 -27.78 -18.55 20.54
N GLU A 565 -26.67 -18.77 19.82
CA GLU A 565 -25.76 -19.91 20.06
C GLU A 565 -24.52 -19.57 20.91
N LYS A 566 -24.59 -18.51 21.73
CA LYS A 566 -23.58 -18.31 22.79
C LYS A 566 -23.84 -19.34 23.90
N LYS A 567 -23.11 -20.45 23.86
CA LYS A 567 -22.97 -21.38 24.99
C LYS A 567 -21.78 -21.03 25.85
#